data_AF-A0A1U7LSD1-F1
#
_entry.id   AF-A0A1U7LSD1-F1
#
_cell.length_a   1.000
_cell.length_b   1.000
_cell.length_c   1.000
_cell.angle_alpha   90.00
_cell.angle_beta   90.00
_cell.angle_gamma   90.00
#
_symmetry.space_group_name_H-M   'P 1'
#
loop_
_entity.id
_entity.type
_entity.pdbx_description
1 polymer ?
#
loop_
_entity_poly.entity_id
_entity_poly.type
_entity_poly.pdbx_seq_one_letter_code
_entity_poly.pdbx_strand_id
1 'polypeptide(L)'
;MFPTISERSIAYDLSKTGSVEATTEKLLTSNTLPEPPATYVYMFAPSQPVQQPSGRASSAQKGHSYPDLITRFHLNDKVKSGLYTKPEPLGIQWSDSKAEREAMFKRKREQFILQGLKNQKSFEKTKLSAASHE
;
A
#
# COMPACT_ATOMS: atom_id res chain seq x y z
N MET A 1 26.54 7.35 -0.89
CA MET A 1 27.00 6.21 -0.07
C MET A 1 28.02 5.36 -0.80
N PHE A 2 27.81 4.97 -2.06
CA PHE A 2 28.77 4.16 -2.81
C PHE A 2 28.99 4.72 -4.24
N PRO A 3 29.91 5.68 -4.43
CA PRO A 3 30.06 6.40 -5.70
C PRO A 3 30.73 5.58 -6.82
N THR A 4 31.42 4.50 -6.47
CA THR A 4 32.20 3.66 -7.40
C THR A 4 31.43 2.43 -7.90
N ILE A 5 30.27 2.14 -7.28
CA ILE A 5 29.50 0.92 -7.54
C ILE A 5 28.40 1.26 -8.52
N SER A 6 28.26 0.44 -9.57
CA SER A 6 27.23 0.67 -10.59
C SER A 6 25.84 0.45 -10.01
N GLU A 7 24.94 1.41 -10.22
CA GLU A 7 23.56 1.37 -9.73
C GLU A 7 22.79 0.16 -10.26
N ARG A 8 23.11 -0.28 -11.48
CA ARG A 8 22.56 -1.50 -12.09
C ARG A 8 22.87 -2.75 -11.25
N SER A 9 24.06 -2.84 -10.68
CA SER A 9 24.47 -3.97 -9.83
C SER A 9 23.80 -3.91 -8.47
N ILE A 10 23.60 -2.71 -7.93
CA ILE A 10 22.84 -2.49 -6.68
C ILE A 10 21.39 -2.94 -6.88
N ALA A 11 20.74 -2.51 -7.95
CA ALA A 11 19.36 -2.89 -8.26
C ALA A 11 19.21 -4.40 -8.47
N TYR A 12 20.20 -5.02 -9.11
CA TYR A 12 20.22 -6.47 -9.30
C TYR A 12 20.38 -7.23 -7.98
N ASP A 13 21.34 -6.85 -7.13
CA ASP A 13 21.54 -7.50 -5.83
C ASP A 13 20.30 -7.29 -4.93
N LEU A 14 19.72 -6.08 -4.91
CA LEU A 14 18.46 -5.80 -4.21
C LEU A 14 17.30 -6.67 -4.73
N SER A 15 17.24 -6.96 -6.03
CA SER A 15 16.23 -7.86 -6.59
C SER A 15 16.38 -9.31 -6.12
N LYS A 16 17.57 -9.70 -5.64
CA LYS A 16 17.87 -11.03 -5.11
C LYS A 16 17.72 -11.10 -3.60
N THR A 17 18.24 -10.11 -2.87
CA THR A 17 18.25 -10.08 -1.40
C THR A 17 16.93 -9.58 -0.83
N GLY A 18 16.26 -8.65 -1.51
CA GLY A 18 15.06 -7.97 -1.03
C GLY A 18 15.27 -7.09 0.20
N SER A 19 16.53 -6.88 0.64
CA SER A 19 16.88 -6.10 1.82
C SER A 19 18.06 -5.19 1.52
N VAL A 20 17.89 -3.90 1.84
CA VAL A 20 18.94 -2.90 1.70
C VAL A 20 20.09 -3.18 2.66
N GLU A 21 19.80 -3.60 3.89
CA GLU A 21 20.81 -3.91 4.91
C GLU A 21 21.75 -5.02 4.43
N ALA A 22 21.19 -6.13 3.93
CA ALA A 22 21.97 -7.25 3.41
C ALA A 22 22.86 -6.84 2.22
N THR A 23 22.34 -6.02 1.31
CA THR A 23 23.12 -5.49 0.18
C THR A 23 24.22 -4.54 0.66
N THR A 24 23.98 -3.72 1.68
CA THR A 24 25.01 -2.83 2.25
C THR A 24 26.10 -3.58 3.00
N GLU A 25 25.77 -4.61 3.80
CA GLU A 25 26.78 -5.42 4.50
C GLU A 25 27.68 -6.17 3.53
N LYS A 26 27.07 -6.74 2.48
CA LYS A 26 27.81 -7.38 1.39
C LYS A 26 28.74 -6.38 0.72
N LEU A 27 28.25 -5.19 0.42
CA LEU A 27 29.04 -4.13 -0.19
C LEU A 27 30.21 -3.68 0.68
N LEU A 28 30.02 -3.59 1.99
CA LEU A 28 31.09 -3.25 2.93
C LEU A 28 32.12 -4.38 3.07
N THR A 29 31.69 -5.63 2.94
CA THR A 29 32.55 -6.81 3.12
C THR A 29 33.35 -7.15 1.87
N SER A 30 32.71 -7.17 0.69
CA SER A 30 33.33 -7.59 -0.57
C SER A 30 33.76 -6.41 -1.46
N ASN A 31 33.38 -5.18 -1.11
CA ASN A 31 33.60 -3.96 -1.90
C ASN A 31 33.13 -4.06 -3.37
N THR A 32 32.31 -5.06 -3.68
CA THR A 32 31.92 -5.47 -5.03
C THR A 32 30.55 -6.16 -5.00
N LEU A 33 29.78 -6.02 -6.09
CA LEU A 33 28.50 -6.68 -6.29
C LEU A 33 28.53 -7.55 -7.55
N PRO A 34 27.72 -8.61 -7.62
CA PRO A 34 27.60 -9.42 -8.83
C PRO A 34 27.11 -8.57 -10.00
N GLU A 35 27.81 -8.66 -11.13
CA GLU A 35 27.41 -7.95 -12.34
C GLU A 35 26.12 -8.55 -12.90
N PRO A 36 25.09 -7.72 -13.16
CA PRO A 36 23.83 -8.22 -13.68
C PRO A 36 23.99 -8.79 -15.09
N PRO A 37 23.28 -9.87 -15.44
CA PRO A 37 23.26 -10.39 -16.80
C PRO A 37 22.72 -9.32 -17.77
N ALA A 38 23.16 -9.37 -19.02
CA ALA A 38 22.76 -8.39 -20.05
C ALA A 38 21.23 -8.27 -20.23
N THR A 39 20.50 -9.36 -19.97
CA THR A 39 19.03 -9.43 -20.01
C THR A 39 18.34 -8.68 -18.87
N TYR A 40 19.06 -8.31 -17.81
CA TYR A 40 18.48 -7.54 -16.71
C TYR A 40 18.22 -6.11 -17.15
N VAL A 41 16.94 -5.81 -17.36
CA VAL A 41 16.45 -4.47 -17.69
C VAL A 41 16.27 -3.69 -16.39
N TYR A 42 17.17 -2.76 -16.13
CA TYR A 42 17.03 -1.82 -15.02
C TYR A 42 16.18 -0.64 -15.48
N MET A 43 14.92 -0.61 -15.06
CA MET A 43 14.02 0.51 -15.30
C MET A 43 14.33 1.61 -14.27
N PHE A 44 15.12 2.60 -14.65
CA PHE A 44 15.23 3.84 -13.91
C PHE A 44 13.91 4.58 -13.99
N ALA A 45 13.11 4.57 -12.91
CA ALA A 45 12.08 5.58 -12.77
C ALA A 45 12.80 6.91 -12.48
N PRO A 46 12.71 7.93 -13.36
CA PRO A 46 13.23 9.24 -13.00
C PRO A 46 12.54 9.67 -11.70
N SER A 47 13.33 10.19 -10.76
CA SER A 47 12.86 10.76 -9.50
C SER A 47 11.96 11.97 -9.78
N GLN A 48 10.70 11.68 -10.11
CA GLN A 48 9.61 12.63 -9.99
C GLN A 48 9.50 12.97 -8.50
N PRO A 49 9.23 14.25 -8.15
CA PRO A 49 8.80 14.55 -6.78
C PRO A 49 7.64 13.62 -6.46
N VAL A 50 7.67 13.02 -5.27
CA VAL A 50 6.69 12.05 -4.77
C VAL A 50 5.27 12.62 -4.81
N GLN A 51 4.66 12.62 -5.99
CA GLN A 51 3.22 12.54 -6.11
C GLN A 51 2.90 11.12 -5.67
N GLN A 52 2.50 11.04 -4.40
CA GLN A 52 1.85 9.91 -3.78
C GLN A 52 1.07 9.17 -4.86
N PRO A 53 1.44 7.92 -5.22
CA PRO A 53 0.74 7.25 -6.29
C PRO A 53 -0.71 7.14 -5.86
N SER A 54 -1.57 7.88 -6.55
CA SER A 54 -2.98 7.55 -6.70
C SER A 54 -3.07 6.31 -7.59
N GLY A 55 -2.28 5.29 -7.24
CA GLY A 55 -2.32 3.97 -7.79
C GLY A 55 -3.59 3.36 -7.26
N ARG A 56 -4.68 3.58 -7.98
CA ARG A 56 -5.85 2.71 -7.90
C ARG A 56 -5.38 1.37 -8.46
N ALA A 57 -4.71 0.59 -7.62
CA ALA A 57 -4.39 -0.79 -7.89
C ALA A 57 -5.72 -1.53 -7.94
N SER A 58 -6.38 -1.50 -9.10
CA SER A 58 -7.39 -2.47 -9.45
C SER A 58 -6.66 -3.80 -9.63
N SER A 59 -6.30 -4.42 -8.51
CA SER A 59 -6.10 -5.86 -8.49
C SER A 59 -7.42 -6.46 -8.98
N ALA A 60 -7.44 -6.88 -10.23
CA ALA A 60 -8.51 -7.69 -10.79
C ALA A 60 -8.48 -9.04 -10.05
N GLN A 61 -9.02 -9.05 -8.84
CA GLN A 61 -9.20 -10.28 -8.07
C GLN A 61 -10.26 -11.09 -8.82
N LYS A 62 -9.82 -12.18 -9.46
CA LYS A 62 -10.70 -13.21 -9.98
C LYS A 62 -11.72 -13.59 -8.90
N GLY A 63 -13.00 -13.41 -9.24
CA GLY A 63 -14.17 -14.11 -8.70
C GLY A 63 -14.20 -14.29 -7.19
N HIS A 64 -14.59 -13.26 -6.46
CA HIS A 64 -15.44 -13.49 -5.29
C HIS A 64 -16.73 -12.70 -5.54
N SER A 65 -17.84 -13.41 -5.73
CA SER A 65 -19.17 -12.84 -6.02
C SER A 65 -19.76 -12.25 -4.73
N TYR A 66 -19.06 -11.31 -4.11
CA TYR A 66 -19.64 -10.48 -3.07
C TYR A 66 -20.17 -9.21 -3.74
N PRO A 67 -21.42 -8.82 -3.48
CA PRO A 67 -22.00 -7.62 -4.09
C PRO A 67 -21.25 -6.36 -3.65
N ASP A 68 -20.79 -6.31 -2.39
CA ASP A 68 -20.11 -5.15 -1.81
C ASP A 68 -18.99 -5.54 -0.83
N LEU A 69 -18.07 -4.60 -0.59
CA LEU A 69 -17.02 -4.74 0.42
C LEU A 69 -17.58 -4.91 1.84
N ILE A 70 -18.73 -4.30 2.13
CA ILE A 70 -19.41 -4.43 3.43
C ILE A 70 -19.74 -5.90 3.69
N THR A 71 -20.29 -6.58 2.69
CA THR A 71 -20.70 -7.98 2.75
C THR A 71 -19.48 -8.89 2.82
N ARG A 72 -18.45 -8.63 2.00
CA ARG A 72 -17.20 -9.40 1.97
C ARG A 72 -16.48 -9.42 3.32
N PHE A 73 -16.52 -8.32 4.06
CA PHE A 73 -15.82 -8.17 5.35
C PHE A 73 -16.76 -8.20 6.56
N HIS A 74 -18.01 -8.63 6.39
CA HIS A 74 -19.01 -8.74 7.45
C HIS A 74 -19.18 -7.44 8.28
N LEU A 75 -19.17 -6.28 7.61
CA LEU A 75 -19.21 -4.96 8.27
C LEU A 75 -20.63 -4.43 8.54
N ASN A 76 -21.66 -5.22 8.26
CA ASN A 76 -23.06 -4.79 8.37
C ASN A 76 -23.41 -4.26 9.77
N ASP A 77 -22.94 -4.92 10.83
CA ASP A 77 -23.24 -4.51 12.20
C ASP A 77 -22.54 -3.20 12.58
N LYS A 78 -21.33 -2.96 12.04
CA LYS A 78 -20.59 -1.70 12.22
C LYS A 78 -21.24 -0.54 11.48
N VAL A 79 -21.85 -0.81 10.33
CA VAL A 79 -22.63 0.18 9.57
C VAL A 79 -23.94 0.49 10.32
N LYS A 80 -24.67 -0.52 10.80
CA LYS A 80 -25.93 -0.34 11.53
C LYS A 80 -25.74 0.42 12.85
N SER A 81 -24.66 0.15 13.57
CA SER A 81 -24.35 0.79 14.86
C SER A 81 -23.85 2.24 14.76
N GLY A 82 -23.63 2.79 13.56
CA GLY A 82 -23.12 4.15 13.40
C GLY A 82 -21.65 4.34 13.83
N LEU A 83 -20.96 3.26 14.22
CA LEU A 83 -19.57 3.27 14.69
C LEU A 83 -18.55 3.70 13.62
N TYR A 84 -18.94 3.74 12.35
CA TYR A 84 -18.11 4.25 11.25
C TYR A 84 -17.89 5.78 11.26
N THR A 85 -18.53 6.50 12.17
CA THR A 85 -18.46 7.97 12.23
C THR A 85 -17.28 8.48 13.04
N LYS A 86 -16.74 7.67 13.96
CA LYS A 86 -15.60 8.01 14.81
C LYS A 86 -14.34 7.28 14.33
N PRO A 87 -13.40 7.95 13.65
CA PRO A 87 -12.12 7.35 13.33
C PRO A 87 -11.34 7.16 14.63
N GLU A 88 -11.15 5.92 15.06
CA GLU A 88 -10.18 5.62 16.12
C GLU A 88 -8.77 5.89 15.56
N PRO A 89 -7.95 6.73 16.20
CA PRO A 89 -6.61 7.02 15.73
C PRO A 89 -5.74 5.78 15.86
N LEU A 90 -5.63 5.01 14.77
CA LEU A 90 -4.71 3.89 14.70
C LEU A 90 -3.32 4.41 14.34
N GLY A 91 -2.53 4.71 15.37
CA GLY A 91 -1.10 4.93 15.22
C GLY A 91 -0.45 3.79 14.42
N ILE A 92 0.56 4.12 13.63
CA ILE A 92 1.33 3.13 12.84
C ILE A 92 2.40 2.54 13.77
N GLN A 93 1.97 1.82 14.81
CA GLN A 93 2.87 1.04 15.64
C GLN A 93 2.81 -0.41 15.16
N TRP A 94 3.86 -0.83 14.47
CA TRP A 94 4.01 -2.21 14.02
C TRP A 94 4.29 -3.08 15.25
N SER A 95 3.49 -4.12 15.46
CA SER A 95 3.79 -5.14 16.47
C SER A 95 4.84 -6.10 15.93
N ASP A 96 5.67 -6.65 16.80
CA ASP A 96 6.66 -7.69 16.44
C ASP A 96 6.02 -9.06 16.27
N SER A 97 4.87 -9.30 16.91
CA SER A 97 4.13 -10.54 16.71
C SER A 97 3.31 -10.52 15.42
N LYS A 98 3.36 -11.64 14.67
CA LYS A 98 2.59 -11.85 13.44
C LYS A 98 1.08 -11.72 13.68
N ALA A 99 0.57 -12.32 14.75
CA ALA A 99 -0.85 -12.35 15.08
C ALA A 99 -1.41 -10.94 15.35
N GLU A 100 -0.70 -10.12 16.14
CA GLU A 100 -1.11 -8.74 16.41
C GLU A 100 -1.03 -7.87 15.15
N ARG A 101 -0.03 -8.12 14.30
CA ARG A 101 0.15 -7.36 13.05
C ARG A 101 -0.98 -7.66 12.07
N GLU A 102 -1.34 -8.93 11.93
CA GLU A 102 -2.51 -9.34 11.15
C GLU A 102 -3.81 -8.75 11.70
N ALA A 103 -3.99 -8.73 13.03
CA ALA A 103 -5.15 -8.11 13.66
C ALA A 103 -5.19 -6.58 13.41
N MET A 104 -4.05 -5.90 13.47
CA MET A 104 -3.93 -4.48 13.17
C MET A 104 -4.28 -4.18 11.72
N PHE A 105 -3.80 -4.99 10.77
CA PHE A 105 -4.14 -4.83 9.36
C PHE A 105 -5.61 -5.09 9.07
N LYS A 106 -6.22 -6.10 9.71
CA LYS A 106 -7.67 -6.33 9.63
C LYS A 106 -8.43 -5.09 10.09
N ARG A 107 -8.13 -4.58 11.30
CA ARG A 107 -8.75 -3.36 11.84
C ARG A 107 -8.62 -2.16 10.91
N LYS A 108 -7.41 -1.89 10.39
CA LYS A 108 -7.18 -0.78 9.44
C LYS A 108 -7.98 -0.95 8.15
N ARG A 109 -8.00 -2.16 7.58
CA ARG A 109 -8.78 -2.43 6.37
C ARG A 109 -10.27 -2.15 6.57
N GLU A 110 -10.83 -2.62 7.68
CA GLU A 110 -12.23 -2.35 8.02
C GLU A 110 -12.50 -0.85 8.17
N GLN A 111 -11.62 -0.11 8.86
CA GLN A 111 -11.75 1.34 9.00
C GLN A 111 -11.70 2.06 7.64
N PHE A 112 -10.76 1.71 6.77
CA PHE A 112 -10.65 2.34 5.46
C PHE A 112 -11.90 2.11 4.60
N ILE A 113 -12.50 0.91 4.66
CA ILE A 113 -13.74 0.61 3.94
C ILE A 113 -14.86 1.52 4.47
N LEU A 114 -14.99 1.62 5.79
CA LEU A 114 -16.00 2.46 6.43
C LEU A 114 -15.81 3.96 6.11
N GLN A 115 -14.57 4.44 6.12
CA GLN A 115 -14.26 5.83 5.77
C GLN A 115 -14.52 6.11 4.28
N GLY A 116 -14.15 5.18 3.39
CA GLY A 116 -14.44 5.27 1.96
C GLY A 116 -15.95 5.40 1.69
N LEU A 117 -16.76 4.59 2.37
CA LEU A 117 -18.23 4.68 2.28
C LEU A 117 -18.78 6.01 2.80
N LYS A 118 -18.24 6.53 3.91
CA LYS A 118 -18.61 7.86 4.43
C LYS A 118 -18.33 8.95 3.41
N ASN A 119 -17.13 8.94 2.83
CA ASN A 119 -16.70 9.92 1.84
C ASN A 119 -17.53 9.83 0.55
N GLN A 120 -17.85 8.62 0.10
CA GLN A 120 -18.74 8.38 -1.04
C GLN A 120 -20.14 8.94 -0.79
N LYS A 121 -20.74 8.66 0.38
CA LYS A 121 -22.05 9.22 0.74
C LYS A 121 -22.05 10.76 0.77
N SER A 122 -21.00 11.38 1.29
CA SER A 122 -20.90 12.86 1.26
C SER A 122 -20.78 13.39 -0.16
N PHE A 123 -20.02 12.70 -1.02
CA PHE A 123 -19.84 13.10 -2.41
C PHE A 123 -21.14 13.02 -3.22
N GLU A 124 -21.90 11.93 -3.05
CA GLU A 124 -23.23 11.78 -3.68
C GLU A 124 -24.19 12.88 -3.23
N LYS A 125 -24.18 13.22 -1.93
CA LYS A 125 -25.01 14.32 -1.40
C LYS A 125 -24.64 15.67 -2.03
N THR A 126 -23.35 15.97 -2.16
CA THR A 126 -22.89 17.21 -2.80
C THR A 126 -23.27 17.26 -4.28
N LYS A 127 -23.19 16.12 -4.99
CA LYS A 127 -23.55 16.04 -6.41
C LYS A 127 -25.05 16.27 -6.64
N LEU A 128 -25.90 15.66 -5.82
CA LEU A 128 -27.36 15.84 -5.89
C LEU A 128 -27.78 17.29 -5.57
N SER A 129 -27.12 17.93 -4.60
CA SER A 129 -27.34 19.34 -4.29
C SER A 129 -26.93 20.28 -5.44
N ALA A 130 -25.84 19.98 -6.15
CA ALA A 130 -25.39 20.77 -7.28
C ALA A 130 -26.33 20.64 -8.49
N ALA A 131 -26.85 19.43 -8.74
CA ALA A 131 -27.79 19.17 -9.83
C ALA A 131 -29.20 19.74 -9.63
N SER A 132 -29.53 20.22 -8.42
CA SER A 132 -30.84 20.83 -8.12
C SER A 132 -30.84 22.36 -8.27
N HIS A 133 -29.69 22.96 -8.61
CA HIS A 133 -29.51 24.41 -8.69
C HIS A 133 -29.24 24.91 -10.12
N GLU A 134 -29.44 24.05 -11.11
CA GLU A 134 -29.43 24.31 -12.57
C GLU A 134 -30.84 24.06 -13.12
#